data_AF-A0A1X1PM73-F1
#
_entry.id   AF-A0A1X1PM73-F1
#
_cell.length_a   1.000
_cell.length_b   1.000
_cell.length_c   1.000
_cell.angle_alpha   90.00
_cell.angle_beta   90.00
_cell.angle_gamma   90.00
#
_symmetry.space_group_name_H-M   'P 1'
#
loop_
_entity.id
_entity.type
_entity.pdbx_description
1 polymer ?
#
loop_
_entity_poly.entity_id
_entity_poly.type
_entity_poly.pdbx_seq_one_letter_code
_entity_poly.pdbx_strand_id
1 'polypeptide(L)' 'MLPGKCTDVTRLLSDALDRHLTLHERLQVRVHLPTCSGCRAYRGQIALLRAAAKAAAGQGPSPDDDGAPPGEG' A
#
# COMPACT_ATOMS: atom_id res chain seq x y z
N MET A 1 -10.09 -10.92 24.05
CA MET A 1 -8.76 -10.40 23.65
C MET A 1 -8.24 -11.33 22.57
N LEU A 2 -8.34 -10.91 21.31
CA LEU A 2 -8.13 -11.74 20.13
C LEU A 2 -6.63 -11.79 19.74
N PRO A 3 -6.14 -12.84 19.05
CA PRO A 3 -4.75 -12.94 18.63
C PRO A 3 -4.39 -11.82 17.64
N GLY A 4 -3.26 -11.14 17.90
CA GLY A 4 -2.75 -10.05 17.08
C GLY A 4 -3.01 -8.68 17.72
N LYS A 5 -1.95 -7.98 18.11
CA LYS A 5 -2.05 -6.60 18.57
C LYS A 5 -2.41 -5.73 17.37
N CYS A 6 -3.15 -4.63 17.60
CA CYS A 6 -3.51 -3.68 16.53
C CYS A 6 -2.27 -3.27 15.71
N THR A 7 -1.12 -3.07 16.36
CA THR A 7 0.17 -2.75 15.72
C THR A 7 0.65 -3.81 14.73
N ASP A 8 0.47 -5.10 15.05
CA ASP A 8 0.87 -6.19 14.14
C ASP A 8 -0.05 -6.20 12.93
N VAL A 9 -1.35 -6.02 13.14
CA VAL A 9 -2.36 -6.04 12.08
C VAL A 9 -2.23 -4.82 11.17
N THR A 10 -1.98 -3.63 11.71
CA THR A 10 -1.71 -2.43 10.90
C THR A 10 -0.44 -2.60 10.08
N ARG A 11 0.61 -3.21 10.64
CA ARG A 11 1.83 -3.54 9.89
C ARG A 11 1.55 -4.52 8.76
N LEU A 12 0.79 -5.60 9.01
CA LEU A 12 0.39 -6.54 7.96
C LEU A 12 -0.50 -5.88 6.89
N LEU A 13 -1.35 -4.93 7.27
CA LEU A 13 -2.16 -4.16 6.31
C LEU A 13 -1.29 -3.28 5.41
N SER A 14 -0.22 -2.67 5.94
CA SER A 14 0.78 -1.95 5.14
C SER A 14 1.57 -2.89 4.25
N ASP A 15 2.10 -3.98 4.82
CA ASP A 15 2.85 -5.00 4.07
C ASP A 15 2.02 -5.57 2.91
N ALA A 16 0.69 -5.74 3.09
CA ALA A 16 -0.20 -6.22 2.04
C ALA A 16 -0.27 -5.32 0.80
N LEU A 17 0.14 -4.05 0.94
CA LEU A 17 0.21 -3.12 -0.17
C LEU A 17 1.50 -3.31 -0.97
N ASP A 18 2.61 -3.60 -0.30
CA ASP A 18 3.94 -3.69 -0.93
C ASP A 18 4.30 -5.12 -1.35
N ARG A 19 3.83 -6.12 -0.60
CA ARG A 19 4.04 -7.54 -0.86
C ARG A 19 2.77 -8.35 -0.66
N HIS A 20 2.79 -9.56 -1.19
CA HIS A 20 1.74 -10.52 -0.89
C HIS A 20 1.92 -11.06 0.54
N LEU A 21 0.86 -10.98 1.34
CA LEU A 21 0.80 -11.65 2.63
C LEU A 21 0.74 -13.17 2.47
N THR A 22 1.41 -13.88 3.37
CA THR A 22 1.31 -15.33 3.55
C THR A 22 -0.08 -15.73 4.07
N LEU A 23 -0.41 -17.02 3.99
CA LEU A 23 -1.70 -17.54 4.44
C LEU A 23 -1.96 -17.26 5.94
N HIS A 24 -0.94 -17.40 6.78
CA HIS A 24 -1.02 -17.14 8.21
C HIS A 24 -1.29 -15.65 8.50
N GLU A 25 -0.55 -14.75 7.85
CA GLU A 25 -0.74 -13.30 8.00
C GLU A 25 -2.13 -12.84 7.55
N ARG A 26 -2.64 -13.40 6.44
CA ARG A 26 -4.02 -13.13 5.99
C ARG A 26 -5.05 -13.59 6.99
N LEU A 27 -4.85 -14.74 7.63
CA LEU A 27 -5.77 -15.26 8.64
C LEU A 27 -5.78 -14.34 9.87
N GLN A 28 -4.62 -13.89 10.33
CA GLN A 28 -4.49 -12.96 11.45
C GLN A 28 -5.25 -11.65 11.20
N VAL A 29 -5.09 -11.06 10.01
CA VAL A 29 -5.84 -9.85 9.62
C VAL A 29 -7.34 -10.13 9.56
N ARG A 30 -7.78 -11.25 8.94
CA ARG A 30 -9.20 -11.61 8.82
C ARG A 30 -9.89 -11.83 10.16
N VAL A 31 -9.20 -12.44 11.12
CA VAL A 31 -9.75 -12.71 12.45
C VAL A 31 -9.84 -11.41 13.27
N HIS A 32 -8.86 -10.52 13.16
CA HIS A 32 -8.83 -9.29 13.95
C HIS A 32 -9.79 -8.19 13.44
N LEU A 33 -9.87 -7.98 12.11
CA LEU A 33 -10.72 -6.95 11.49
C LEU A 33 -12.17 -6.89 11.98
N PRO A 34 -12.92 -8.00 12.14
CA PRO A 34 -14.30 -7.96 12.62
C PRO A 34 -14.44 -7.48 14.07
N THR A 35 -13.37 -7.53 14.87
CA THR A 35 -13.40 -7.18 16.30
C THR A 35 -12.82 -5.79 16.60
N CYS A 36 -12.10 -5.19 15.65
CA CYS A 36 -11.45 -3.89 15.85
C CYS A 36 -11.90 -2.90 14.77
N SER A 37 -12.70 -1.91 15.16
CA SER A 37 -13.13 -0.81 14.28
C SER A 37 -11.95 0.02 13.79
N GLY A 38 -10.93 0.26 14.64
CA GLY A 38 -9.73 1.03 14.30
C GLY A 38 -8.94 0.42 13.14
N CYS A 39 -8.64 -0.89 13.20
CA CYS A 39 -7.96 -1.59 12.11
C CYS A 39 -8.78 -1.60 10.80
N ARG A 40 -10.11 -1.61 10.91
CA ARG A 40 -11.02 -1.54 9.75
C ARG A 40 -10.99 -0.17 9.08
N ALA A 41 -11.02 0.91 9.87
CA ALA A 41 -10.88 2.27 9.38
C ALA A 41 -9.49 2.50 8.77
N TYR A 42 -8.45 1.99 9.42
CA TYR A 42 -7.07 2.09 8.92
C TYR A 42 -6.90 1.44 7.55
N ARG A 43 -7.46 0.24 7.34
CA ARG A 43 -7.45 -0.43 6.03
C ARG A 43 -8.06 0.45 4.92
N GLY A 44 -9.13 1.17 5.22
CA GLY A 44 -9.72 2.11 4.26
C GLY A 44 -8.82 3.31 3.98
N GLN A 45 -8.27 3.92 5.02
CA GLN A 45 -7.38 5.09 4.91
C GLN A 45 -6.13 4.78 4.07
N ILE A 46 -5.44 3.67 4.35
CA ILE A 46 -4.21 3.35 3.64
C ILE A 46 -4.46 2.97 2.16
N ALA A 47 -5.60 2.34 1.86
CA ALA A 47 -6.01 2.06 0.48
C ALA A 47 -6.31 3.35 -0.30
N LEU A 48 -6.98 4.31 0.34
CA LEU A 48 -7.24 5.63 -0.25
C LEU A 48 -5.92 6.37 -0.53
N LEU A 49 -5.00 6.41 0.44
CA LEU A 49 -3.68 7.02 0.26
C LEU A 49 -2.91 6.40 -0.91
N ARG A 50 -2.93 5.07 -1.04
CA ARG A 50 -2.26 4.39 -2.17
C ARG A 50 -2.92 4.70 -3.51
N ALA A 51 -4.25 4.76 -3.56
CA ALA A 51 -4.97 5.15 -4.77
C ALA A 51 -4.65 6.58 -5.19
N ALA A 52 -4.64 7.51 -4.23
CA ALA A 52 -4.26 8.91 -4.45
C ALA A 52 -2.79 9.03 -4.93
N ALA A 53 -1.86 8.32 -4.30
CA ALA A 53 -0.46 8.28 -4.71
C ALA A 53 -0.28 7.74 -6.14
N LYS A 54 -1.01 6.67 -6.49
CA LYS A 54 -1.00 6.12 -7.85
C LYS A 54 -1.58 7.11 -8.87
N ALA A 55 -2.66 7.82 -8.51
CA ALA A 55 -3.26 8.84 -9.37
C ALA A 55 -2.31 10.05 -9.57
N ALA A 56 -1.65 10.49 -8.50
CA ALA A 56 -0.65 11.56 -8.56
C ALA A 56 0.57 11.15 -9.40
N ALA A 57 1.02 9.91 -9.31
CA ALA A 57 2.08 9.36 -10.16
C ALA A 57 1.69 9.23 -11.65
N GLY A 58 0.39 9.35 -11.97
CA GLY A 58 -0.16 9.27 -13.32
C GLY A 58 -0.36 10.62 -14.02
N GLN A 59 0.09 11.75 -13.45
CA GLN A 59 -0.01 13.06 -14.09
C GLN A 59 1.31 13.84 -14.03
N GLY A 60 2.09 13.66 -15.09
CA GLY A 60 2.99 14.66 -15.66
C GLY A 60 3.33 14.19 -17.08
N PRO A 61 2.86 14.85 -18.16
CA PRO A 61 3.48 14.65 -19.46
C PRO A 61 4.87 15.28 -19.37
N SER A 62 5.92 14.48 -19.56
CA SER A 62 7.18 15.01 -20.10
C SER A 62 7.14 14.73 -21.60
N PRO A 63 6.69 15.69 -22.43
CA PRO A 63 6.91 15.66 -23.88
C PRO A 63 8.34 16.12 -24.25
N ASP A 64 9.29 16.05 -23.30
CA ASP A 64 10.67 16.52 -23.45
C ASP A 64 11.64 15.47 -22.87
N ASP A 65 11.71 14.32 -23.54
CA ASP A 65 12.98 13.63 -23.78
C ASP A 65 13.13 13.44 -25.31
N ASP A 66 12.94 14.55 -26.02
CA ASP A 66 13.51 14.75 -27.36
C ASP A 66 14.66 15.75 -27.20
N GLY A 67 15.81 15.20 -26.78
CA GLY A 67 17.08 15.90 -26.63
C GLY A 67 18.17 15.09 -27.32
N ALA A 68 18.19 15.18 -28.66
CA ALA A 68 19.14 14.55 -29.57
C ALA A 68 20.64 14.70 -29.17
N PRO A 69 21.54 13.82 -29.67
CA PRO A 69 22.89 13.61 -29.14
C PRO A 69 23.92 14.61 -29.68
N PRO A 70 25.08 14.78 -29.02
CA PRO A 70 26.34 15.06 -29.71
C PRO A 70 27.18 13.78 -29.77
N GLY A 71 27.59 13.40 -30.98
CA GLY A 71 28.62 12.40 -31.20
C GLY A 71 30.02 13.02 -31.10
N GLU A 72 30.98 12.25 -30.61
CA GLU A 72 32.43 12.46 -30.61
C GLU A 72 33.01 11.06 -30.31
N GLY A 73 33.97 10.45 -31.00
CA GLY A 73 34.89 10.75 -32.08
C GLY A 73 35.93 9.63 -32.07
#